data_AF-A0A975SBT6-F1
#
_entry.id   AF-A0A975SBT6-F1
#
_cell.length_a   1.000
_cell.length_b   1.000
_cell.length_c   1.000
_cell.angle_alpha   90.00
_cell.angle_beta   90.00
_cell.angle_gamma   90.00
#
_symmetry.space_group_name_H-M   'P 1'
#
loop_
_entity.id
_entity.type
_entity.pdbx_description
1 polymer ?
#
loop_
_entity_poly.entity_id
_entity_poly.type
_entity_poly.pdbx_seq_one_letter_code
_entity_poly.pdbx_strand_id
1 'polypeptide(L)'
;MELHLLKFCLTFGIHNIIAIPRNIRKKVKTICIYIYPPYMKLIKEIFPKAEIIIDRFHIVQNINREFNKYRIQLMNKFKNKERHIYI
;
A
#
# COMPACT_ATOMS: atom_id res chain seq x y z
N MET A 1 -4.62 -24.37 2.46
CA MET A 1 -5.24 -23.03 2.66
C MET A 1 -4.66 -21.95 1.72
N GLU A 2 -3.87 -22.30 0.69
CA GLU A 2 -3.01 -21.32 -0.02
C GLU A 2 -3.41 -20.97 -1.47
N LEU A 3 -4.55 -21.43 -2.00
CA LEU A 3 -5.02 -20.97 -3.33
C LEU A 3 -6.06 -19.84 -3.29
N HIS A 4 -6.52 -19.43 -2.11
CA HIS A 4 -7.60 -18.44 -1.99
C HIS A 4 -7.14 -17.00 -1.76
N LEU A 5 -5.95 -16.80 -1.20
CA LEU A 5 -5.36 -15.49 -1.00
C LEU A 5 -4.00 -15.44 -1.69
N LEU A 6 -3.97 -14.82 -2.87
CA LEU A 6 -2.70 -14.35 -3.39
C LEU A 6 -2.42 -13.02 -2.67
N LYS A 7 -1.66 -13.08 -1.57
CA LYS A 7 -1.14 -11.88 -0.91
C LYS A 7 -0.08 -11.27 -1.81
N PHE A 8 -0.49 -10.39 -2.71
CA PHE A 8 0.42 -9.51 -3.42
C PHE A 8 0.81 -8.34 -2.50
N CYS A 9 1.59 -8.66 -1.47
CA CYS A 9 2.34 -7.64 -0.75
C CYS A 9 3.40 -7.13 -1.75
N LEU A 10 3.28 -5.87 -2.16
CA LEU A 10 4.08 -5.25 -3.23
C LEU A 10 5.59 -5.12 -2.94
N THR A 11 6.14 -5.90 -2.01
CA THR A 11 7.58 -6.00 -1.80
C THR A 11 8.29 -6.74 -2.94
N PHE A 12 7.56 -7.53 -3.75
CA PHE A 12 8.06 -8.11 -5.00
C PHE A 12 7.36 -7.47 -6.19
N GLY A 13 8.14 -6.82 -7.06
CA GLY A 13 7.65 -5.95 -8.14
C GLY A 13 6.59 -6.57 -9.07
N ILE A 14 5.75 -5.68 -9.60
CA ILE A 14 4.63 -5.94 -10.52
C ILE A 14 5.02 -6.80 -11.75
N HIS A 15 6.31 -6.85 -12.08
CA HIS A 15 6.85 -7.68 -13.16
C HIS A 15 6.52 -9.17 -13.01
N ASN A 16 6.43 -9.71 -11.78
CA ASN A 16 6.20 -11.14 -11.57
C ASN A 16 4.72 -11.57 -11.71
N ILE A 17 3.79 -10.62 -11.82
CA ILE A 17 2.34 -10.94 -11.91
C ILE A 17 1.98 -11.47 -13.30
N ILE A 18 2.65 -10.95 -14.34
CA ILE A 18 2.41 -11.32 -15.73
C ILE A 18 2.89 -12.75 -16.01
N ALA A 19 3.93 -13.19 -15.31
CA ALA A 19 4.49 -14.54 -15.41
C ALA A 19 3.54 -15.65 -14.89
N ILE A 20 2.46 -15.29 -14.18
CA ILE A 20 1.52 -16.27 -13.64
C ILE A 20 0.72 -16.93 -14.78
N PRO A 21 0.69 -18.27 -14.88
CA PRO A 21 -0.08 -19.00 -15.88
C PRO A 21 -1.57 -18.61 -15.85
N ARG A 22 -2.18 -18.50 -17.04
CA ARG A 22 -3.59 -18.12 -17.21
C ARG A 22 -4.56 -19.04 -16.45
N ASN A 23 -4.22 -20.32 -16.33
CA ASN A 23 -5.00 -21.32 -15.59
C ASN A 23 -5.07 -21.02 -14.09
N ILE A 24 -3.99 -20.45 -13.53
CA ILE A 24 -3.92 -20.07 -12.11
C ILE A 24 -4.67 -18.74 -11.91
N ARG A 25 -4.48 -17.77 -12.82
CA ARG A 25 -5.16 -16.46 -12.76
C ARG A 25 -6.69 -16.57 -12.67
N LYS A 26 -7.29 -17.51 -13.41
CA LYS A 26 -8.73 -17.76 -13.37
C LYS A 26 -9.23 -18.41 -12.08
N LYS A 27 -8.35 -19.02 -11.28
CA LYS A 27 -8.67 -19.72 -10.03
C LYS A 27 -8.49 -18.83 -8.79
N VAL A 28 -7.79 -17.70 -8.92
CA VAL A 28 -7.61 -16.75 -7.83
C VAL A 28 -8.96 -16.13 -7.48
N LYS A 29 -9.37 -16.26 -6.21
CA LYS A 29 -10.60 -15.67 -5.68
C LYS A 29 -10.38 -14.29 -5.09
N THR A 30 -9.23 -14.08 -4.45
CA THR A 30 -8.98 -12.86 -3.67
C THR A 30 -7.54 -12.40 -3.86
N ILE A 31 -7.37 -11.08 -4.03
CA ILE A 31 -6.07 -10.43 -4.13
C ILE A 31 -6.02 -9.29 -3.12
N CYS A 32 -4.97 -9.28 -2.31
CA CYS A 32 -4.68 -8.16 -1.43
C CYS A 32 -3.69 -7.21 -2.13
N ILE A 33 -4.03 -5.92 -2.27
CA ILE A 33 -3.18 -4.92 -2.92
C ILE A 33 -3.02 -3.65 -2.07
N TYR A 34 -1.97 -2.88 -2.36
CA TYR A 34 -1.80 -1.51 -1.90
C TYR A 34 -2.78 -0.55 -2.60
N ILE A 35 -3.17 0.54 -1.92
CA ILE A 35 -3.89 1.67 -2.55
C ILE A 35 -2.96 2.39 -3.54
N TYR A 36 -2.99 1.96 -4.80
CA TYR A 36 -2.44 2.70 -5.92
C TYR A 36 -3.36 2.55 -7.14
N PRO A 37 -4.01 3.64 -7.60
CA PRO A 37 -5.03 3.55 -8.65
C PRO A 37 -4.58 2.84 -9.94
N PRO A 38 -3.34 3.03 -10.45
CA PRO A 38 -2.86 2.30 -11.62
C PRO A 38 -2.81 0.78 -11.44
N TYR A 39 -2.50 0.28 -10.24
CA TYR A 39 -2.47 -1.17 -9.98
C TYR A 39 -3.88 -1.76 -9.90
N MET A 40 -4.88 -1.00 -9.43
CA MET A 40 -6.26 -1.49 -9.43
C MET A 40 -6.75 -1.84 -10.84
N LYS A 41 -6.46 -1.00 -11.84
CA LYS A 41 -6.85 -1.26 -13.23
C LYS A 41 -6.11 -2.49 -13.77
N LEU A 42 -4.79 -2.53 -13.60
CA LEU A 42 -3.95 -3.63 -14.06
C LEU A 42 -4.37 -4.99 -13.46
N ILE A 43 -4.65 -5.02 -12.15
CA ILE A 43 -5.05 -6.25 -11.46
C ILE A 43 -6.43 -6.73 -11.92
N LYS A 44 -7.37 -5.84 -12.20
CA LYS A 44 -8.66 -6.21 -12.80
C LYS A 44 -8.50 -6.83 -14.19
N GLU A 45 -7.57 -6.33 -15.00
CA GLU A 45 -7.29 -6.89 -16.33
C GLU A 45 -6.62 -8.27 -16.24
N ILE A 46 -5.69 -8.46 -15.29
CA ILE A 46 -4.96 -9.74 -15.13
C ILE A 46 -5.82 -10.80 -14.41
N PHE A 47 -6.64 -10.40 -13.44
CA PHE A 47 -7.46 -11.27 -12.60
C PHE A 47 -8.93 -10.82 -12.58
N PRO A 48 -9.67 -11.04 -13.67
CA PRO A 48 -11.04 -10.52 -13.82
C PRO A 48 -12.06 -11.14 -12.86
N LYS A 49 -11.74 -12.30 -12.25
CA LYS A 49 -12.62 -13.03 -11.32
C LYS A 49 -12.28 -12.81 -9.84
N ALA A 50 -11.21 -12.09 -9.54
CA ALA A 50 -10.73 -11.94 -8.19
C ALA A 50 -11.34 -10.71 -7.50
N GLU A 51 -11.71 -10.86 -6.25
CA GLU A 51 -12.06 -9.76 -5.36
C GLU A 51 -10.79 -9.04 -4.90
N ILE A 52 -10.82 -7.70 -4.93
CA ILE A 52 -9.70 -6.85 -4.57
C ILE A 52 -9.90 -6.37 -3.13
N ILE A 53 -9.03 -6.84 -2.24
CA ILE A 53 -8.95 -6.40 -0.85
C ILE A 53 -7.80 -5.41 -0.71
N ILE A 54 -8.06 -4.31 -0.01
CA ILE A 54 -7.02 -3.33 0.30
C ILE A 54 -6.23 -3.78 1.51
N ASP A 55 -4.91 -3.71 1.42
CA ASP A 55 -4.03 -4.00 2.55
C ASP A 55 -4.12 -2.92 3.64
N ARG A 56 -4.70 -3.30 4.77
CA ARG A 56 -4.87 -2.43 5.96
C ARG A 56 -3.53 -2.01 6.57
N PHE A 57 -2.48 -2.81 6.47
CA PHE A 57 -1.17 -2.44 7.03
C PHE A 57 -0.61 -1.21 6.36
N HIS A 58 -0.76 -1.12 5.04
CA HIS A 58 -0.28 0.01 4.27
C HIS A 58 -1.09 1.28 4.54
N ILE A 59 -2.41 1.17 4.77
CA ILE A 59 -3.24 2.29 5.21
C ILE A 59 -2.70 2.85 6.53
N VAL A 60 -2.54 1.99 7.54
CA VAL A 60 -2.06 2.39 8.87
C VAL A 60 -0.65 2.98 8.77
N GLN A 61 0.24 2.38 7.96
CA GLN A 61 1.59 2.88 7.76
C GLN A 61 1.61 4.26 7.09
N ASN A 62 0.78 4.47 6.06
CA ASN A 62 0.68 5.77 5.37
C ASN A 62 0.16 6.86 6.32
N ILE A 63 -0.89 6.55 7.09
CA ILE A 63 -1.41 7.46 8.11
C ILE A 63 -0.30 7.82 9.10
N ASN A 64 0.38 6.84 9.68
CA ASN A 64 1.46 7.06 10.64
C ASN A 64 2.60 7.92 10.07
N ARG A 65 2.95 7.75 8.79
CA ARG A 65 3.97 8.58 8.12
C ARG A 65 3.52 10.03 8.01
N GLU A 66 2.28 10.29 7.62
CA GLU A 66 1.76 11.66 7.50
C GLU A 66 1.63 12.34 8.87
N PHE A 67 1.14 11.63 9.87
CA PHE A 67 1.10 12.14 11.25
C PHE A 67 2.50 12.47 11.77
N ASN A 68 3.48 11.60 11.53
CA ASN A 68 4.85 11.84 11.95
C ASN A 68 5.46 13.06 11.23
N LYS A 69 5.19 13.25 9.93
CA LYS A 69 5.59 14.46 9.19
C LYS A 69 4.99 15.71 9.81
N TYR A 70 3.69 15.71 10.08
CA TYR A 70 3.01 16.84 10.72
C TYR A 70 3.60 17.15 12.10
N ARG A 71 3.82 16.12 12.92
CA ARG A 71 4.47 16.27 14.23
C ARG A 71 5.85 16.92 14.12
N ILE A 72 6.70 16.45 13.19
CA ILE A 72 8.03 17.03 12.97
C ILE A 72 7.94 18.48 12.48
N GLN A 73 7.03 18.78 11.56
CA GLN A 73 6.78 20.15 11.09
C GLN A 73 6.37 21.08 12.23
N LEU A 74 5.47 20.61 13.12
CA LEU A 74 5.01 21.34 14.28
C LEU A 74 6.17 21.61 15.25
N MET A 75 6.97 20.59 15.58
CA MET A 75 8.15 20.74 16.44
C MET A 75 9.15 21.73 15.86
N ASN A 76 9.43 21.67 14.55
CA ASN A 76 10.33 22.61 13.89
C ASN A 76 9.79 24.05 13.89
N LYS A 77 8.47 24.23 13.79
CA LYS A 77 7.83 25.55 13.87
C LYS A 77 7.99 26.18 15.26
N PHE A 78 7.85 25.41 16.33
CA PHE A 78 8.01 25.91 17.70
C PHE A 78 9.48 26.08 18.11
N LYS A 79 10.38 25.20 17.66
CA LYS A 79 11.83 25.32 17.87
C LYS A 79 12.40 26.63 17.32
N ASN A 80 11.79 27.21 16.27
CA ASN A 80 12.21 28.50 15.71
C ASN A 80 11.60 29.71 16.45
N LYS A 81 10.54 29.55 17.25
CA LYS A 81 9.95 30.63 18.08
C LYS A 81 10.66 30.78 19.44
N GLU A 82 11.17 29.69 20.00
CA GLU A 82 11.84 29.69 21.32
C GLU A 82 13.30 30.22 21.29
N ARG A 83 13.85 30.55 20.11
CA ARG A 83 15.21 31.13 20.01
C ARG A 83 15.33 32.58 20.50
N HIS A 84 14.25 33.21 20.95
CA HIS A 84 14.26 34.58 21.48
C HIS A 84 13.82 34.72 22.94
N ILE A 85 13.88 33.64 23.73
CA ILE A 85 13.62 33.74 25.18
C ILE A 85 14.71 33.00 25.96
N TYR A 86 15.90 33.59 25.95
CA TYR A 86 16.88 33.47 27.03
C TYR A 86 17.50 34.87 27.18
N ILE A 87 16.85 35.71 27.98
CA ILE A 87 17.47 36.85 28.67
C ILE A 87 17.83 36.35 30.06
#